data_AF-A0A2A3ZCA8-F1
#
_entry.id   AF-A0A2A3ZCA8-F1
#
_cell.length_a   1.000
_cell.length_b   1.000
_cell.length_c   1.000
_cell.angle_alpha   90.00
_cell.angle_beta   90.00
_cell.angle_gamma   90.00
#
_symmetry.space_group_name_H-M   'P 1'
#
loop_
_entity.id
_entity.type
_entity.pdbx_description
1 polymer ?
#
loop_
_entity_poly.entity_id
_entity_poly.type
_entity_poly.pdbx_seq_one_letter_code
_entity_poly.pdbx_strand_id
1 'polypeptide(L)'
;MRSFGAYNVIDYLLNRVKIIRMPIDRGTDLNKYFEIMNTRGVQLSAIDIVKARLMRHLSDPHDRSLLGQVWSACSDMDHYVSMSLVSGDTVKRRAVFGSDWEQLPPNDFGELRRRLLGTDSDVSNPSVDSQPLSMTLDDAIAAYSRVNEVVDTDEAEGDNRFTSQITFPTLLLHALAIRRPESVANREDRQLDDKLLVSRFTERLAKLPRSQKASWVQDFTTDLLRIRCLFDRFILKRDATLGAGNESTTDEEPGNWSLYRLSRGESVSRGSRRDSPRYLPSFSSEENGSDAADVQRKVILLQSALRITYTSPRTMHWITEALSFVVRHADLNQEVTAQGFLNVLENFALDRLEAAMAPDPEKVDVDPNGHPLGFGIPRIMFTYLDYLLVEEMNEPSFTFSYRTSIEHFSPSKEDVEHASTATHVQDRDLLNWFGNLALVTVSTNSKFSNNSPREKANNRPARRQSLKLELMARRAETSSWNDDDIKAHHEKMVGVLQNALAQRP
;
A
#
# COMPACT_ATOMS: atom_id res chain seq x y z
N MET A 1 -9.02 36.93 -25.50
CA MET A 1 -10.11 36.09 -24.95
C MET A 1 -10.76 35.32 -26.10
N ARG A 2 -10.46 34.03 -26.25
CA ARG A 2 -10.98 33.15 -27.31
C ARG A 2 -11.80 32.03 -26.66
N SER A 3 -13.11 31.99 -26.91
CA SER A 3 -14.09 31.07 -26.33
C SER A 3 -14.07 29.68 -27.00
N PHE A 4 -12.97 28.94 -26.89
CA PHE A 4 -12.81 27.64 -27.57
C PHE A 4 -13.30 26.41 -26.78
N GLY A 5 -13.86 26.57 -25.57
CA GLY A 5 -14.29 25.44 -24.72
C GLY A 5 -15.77 25.06 -24.79
N ALA A 6 -16.68 26.02 -24.95
CA ALA A 6 -18.11 25.78 -24.68
C ALA A 6 -18.86 25.07 -25.83
N TYR A 7 -18.57 25.41 -27.09
CA TYR A 7 -19.23 24.81 -28.26
C TYR A 7 -18.96 23.31 -28.38
N ASN A 8 -17.77 22.87 -27.97
CA ASN A 8 -17.35 21.47 -28.09
C ASN A 8 -18.06 20.57 -27.06
N VAL A 9 -18.40 21.10 -25.88
CA VAL A 9 -19.13 20.35 -24.84
C VAL A 9 -20.60 20.18 -25.22
N ILE A 10 -21.26 21.24 -25.71
CA ILE A 10 -22.68 21.16 -26.10
C ILE A 10 -22.86 20.17 -27.27
N ASP A 11 -21.98 20.24 -28.27
CA ASP A 11 -22.02 19.32 -29.41
C ASP A 11 -21.82 17.86 -28.98
N TYR A 12 -20.88 17.62 -28.06
CA TYR A 12 -20.67 16.29 -27.47
C TYR A 12 -21.90 15.79 -26.71
N LEU A 13 -22.51 16.64 -25.87
CA LEU A 13 -23.71 16.29 -25.11
C LEU A 13 -24.90 15.94 -26.02
N LEU A 14 -25.08 16.66 -27.13
CA LEU A 14 -26.21 16.44 -28.03
C LEU A 14 -26.00 15.23 -28.95
N ASN A 15 -24.78 15.03 -29.44
CA ASN A 15 -24.53 14.07 -30.52
C ASN A 15 -23.86 12.78 -30.05
N ARG A 16 -23.09 12.82 -28.96
CA ARG A 16 -22.31 11.67 -28.46
C ARG A 16 -22.88 11.05 -27.20
N VAL A 17 -23.58 11.80 -26.35
CA VAL A 17 -24.25 11.23 -25.18
C VAL A 17 -25.56 10.56 -25.62
N LYS A 18 -25.73 9.30 -25.21
CA LYS A 18 -26.96 8.53 -25.44
C LYS A 18 -27.65 8.33 -24.09
N ILE A 19 -28.88 8.78 -23.99
CA ILE A 19 -29.73 8.56 -22.81
C ILE A 19 -30.68 7.42 -23.13
N ILE A 20 -30.64 6.36 -22.32
CA ILE A 20 -31.59 5.26 -22.40
C ILE A 20 -32.78 5.63 -21.53
N ARG A 21 -33.95 5.80 -22.16
CA ARG A 21 -35.23 5.96 -21.46
C ARG A 21 -35.96 4.63 -21.49
N MET A 22 -36.13 4.01 -20.32
CA MET A 22 -36.86 2.76 -20.19
C MET A 22 -38.26 3.08 -19.63
N PRO A 23 -39.32 3.04 -20.46
CA PRO A 23 -40.67 3.29 -19.98
C PRO A 23 -41.10 2.14 -19.06
N ILE A 24 -41.65 2.49 -17.90
CA ILE A 24 -42.16 1.55 -16.90
C ILE A 24 -43.68 1.60 -16.92
N ASP A 25 -44.33 0.44 -16.82
CA ASP A 25 -45.79 0.34 -16.84
C ASP A 25 -46.41 0.94 -15.56
N ARG A 26 -47.60 1.54 -15.67
CA ARG A 26 -48.22 2.32 -14.56
C ARG A 26 -48.55 1.49 -13.32
N GLY A 27 -48.69 0.17 -13.46
CA GLY A 27 -48.92 -0.76 -12.36
C GLY A 27 -47.65 -1.31 -11.70
N THR A 28 -46.46 -0.90 -12.16
CA THR A 28 -45.19 -1.39 -11.61
C THR A 28 -44.86 -0.66 -10.32
N ASP A 29 -44.57 -1.41 -9.26
CA ASP A 29 -43.99 -0.85 -8.04
C ASP A 29 -42.60 -0.28 -8.34
N LEU A 30 -42.51 1.05 -8.33
CA LEU A 30 -41.28 1.77 -8.63
C LEU A 30 -40.18 1.47 -7.61
N ASN A 31 -40.50 1.31 -6.33
CA ASN A 31 -39.49 1.06 -5.29
C ASN A 31 -38.86 -0.32 -5.51
N LYS A 32 -39.68 -1.34 -5.73
CA LYS A 32 -39.21 -2.69 -6.04
C LYS A 32 -38.43 -2.73 -7.35
N TYR A 33 -38.86 -1.98 -8.37
CA TYR A 33 -38.13 -1.88 -9.64
C TYR A 33 -36.75 -1.21 -9.46
N PHE A 34 -36.68 -0.12 -8.69
CA PHE A 34 -35.42 0.56 -8.38
C PHE A 34 -34.47 -0.33 -7.57
N GLU A 35 -34.97 -1.04 -6.55
CA GLU A 35 -34.19 -2.02 -5.79
C GLU A 35 -33.63 -3.10 -6.71
N ILE A 36 -34.47 -3.70 -7.56
CA ILE A 36 -34.06 -4.75 -8.50
C ILE A 36 -33.06 -4.21 -9.53
N MET A 37 -33.25 -3.01 -10.06
CA MET A 37 -32.33 -2.41 -11.05
C MET A 37 -30.96 -2.10 -10.44
N ASN A 38 -30.93 -1.56 -9.22
CA ASN A 38 -29.70 -1.25 -8.51
C ASN A 38 -28.96 -2.50 -8.00
N THR A 39 -29.66 -3.63 -7.82
CA THR A 39 -29.07 -4.90 -7.35
C THR A 39 -28.76 -5.90 -8.47
N ARG A 40 -29.39 -5.79 -9.66
CA ARG A 40 -29.16 -6.72 -10.79
C ARG A 40 -27.91 -6.43 -11.63
N GLY A 41 -27.38 -5.22 -11.57
CA GLY A 41 -26.22 -4.82 -12.37
C GLY A 41 -24.90 -5.15 -11.68
N VAL A 42 -24.53 -6.43 -11.56
CA VAL A 42 -23.14 -6.77 -11.21
C VAL A 42 -22.27 -6.42 -12.41
N GLN A 43 -21.69 -5.21 -12.38
CA GLN A 43 -20.71 -4.80 -13.37
C GLN A 43 -19.49 -5.72 -13.25
N LEU A 44 -19.07 -6.35 -14.35
CA LEU A 44 -17.80 -7.08 -14.40
C LEU A 44 -16.68 -6.14 -13.94
N SER A 45 -16.03 -6.50 -12.85
CA SER A 45 -14.94 -5.70 -12.33
C SER A 45 -13.74 -5.75 -13.29
N ALA A 46 -12.85 -4.76 -13.21
CA ALA A 46 -11.65 -4.74 -14.05
C ALA A 46 -10.79 -6.02 -13.86
N ILE A 47 -10.78 -6.57 -12.64
CA ILE A 47 -10.05 -7.81 -12.32
C ILE A 47 -10.68 -9.03 -13.00
N ASP A 48 -12.00 -9.11 -13.10
CA ASP A 48 -12.69 -10.23 -13.77
C ASP A 48 -12.41 -10.24 -15.28
N ILE A 49 -12.36 -9.05 -15.89
CA ILE A 49 -11.99 -8.90 -17.30
C ILE A 49 -10.55 -9.37 -17.54
N VAL A 50 -9.62 -9.02 -16.65
CA VAL A 50 -8.24 -9.51 -16.75
C VAL A 50 -8.21 -11.03 -16.57
N LYS A 51 -8.83 -11.57 -15.53
CA LYS A 51 -8.90 -13.03 -15.26
C LYS A 51 -9.40 -13.80 -16.49
N ALA A 52 -10.52 -13.38 -17.08
CA ALA A 52 -11.08 -14.01 -18.27
C ALA A 52 -10.13 -13.93 -19.49
N ARG A 53 -9.43 -12.79 -19.66
CA ARG A 53 -8.43 -12.61 -20.73
C ARG A 53 -7.17 -13.45 -20.54
N LEU A 54 -6.83 -13.83 -19.31
CA LEU A 54 -5.75 -14.78 -19.04
C LEU A 54 -6.23 -16.21 -19.28
N MET A 55 -7.38 -16.60 -18.72
CA MET A 55 -7.95 -17.95 -18.83
C MET A 55 -8.17 -18.41 -20.26
N ARG A 56 -8.54 -17.52 -21.19
CA ARG A 56 -8.73 -17.88 -22.61
C ARG A 56 -7.46 -18.42 -23.30
N HIS A 57 -6.28 -18.18 -22.72
CA HIS A 57 -5.00 -18.66 -23.25
C HIS A 57 -4.61 -20.04 -22.70
N LEU A 58 -5.33 -20.56 -21.72
CA LEU A 58 -5.14 -21.90 -21.16
C LEU A 58 -6.19 -22.83 -21.76
N SER A 59 -5.77 -23.91 -22.42
CA SER A 59 -6.70 -24.89 -23.01
C SER A 59 -7.17 -25.94 -22.02
N ASP A 60 -6.29 -26.35 -21.09
CA ASP A 60 -6.60 -27.36 -20.07
C ASP A 60 -7.51 -26.78 -18.98
N PRO A 61 -8.67 -27.43 -18.69
CA PRO A 61 -9.54 -27.04 -17.58
C PRO A 61 -8.84 -27.00 -16.21
N HIS A 62 -7.86 -27.87 -15.95
CA HIS A 62 -7.13 -27.89 -14.69
C HIS A 62 -6.17 -26.71 -14.56
N ASP A 63 -5.54 -26.28 -15.66
CA ASP A 63 -4.71 -25.07 -15.68
C ASP A 63 -5.56 -23.82 -15.37
N ARG A 64 -6.77 -23.76 -15.94
CA ARG A 64 -7.75 -22.70 -15.61
C ARG A 64 -8.19 -22.78 -14.15
N SER A 65 -8.39 -23.97 -13.61
CA SER A 65 -8.73 -24.20 -12.21
C SER A 65 -7.62 -23.70 -11.29
N LEU A 66 -6.36 -24.02 -11.58
CA LEU A 66 -5.21 -23.54 -10.83
C LEU A 66 -5.11 -22.01 -10.84
N LEU A 67 -5.19 -21.39 -12.02
CA LEU A 67 -5.23 -19.92 -12.13
C LEU A 67 -6.42 -19.36 -11.33
N GLY A 68 -7.59 -19.99 -11.40
CA GLY A 68 -8.77 -19.60 -10.65
C GLY A 68 -8.54 -19.60 -9.14
N GLN A 69 -7.96 -20.68 -8.61
CA GLN A 69 -7.65 -20.84 -7.19
C GLN A 69 -6.59 -19.84 -6.72
N VAL A 70 -5.47 -19.70 -7.44
CA VAL A 70 -4.43 -18.72 -7.11
C VAL A 70 -4.96 -17.29 -7.14
N TRP A 71 -5.77 -16.96 -8.15
CA TRP A 71 -6.37 -15.64 -8.31
C TRP A 71 -7.29 -15.29 -7.15
N SER A 72 -8.20 -16.21 -6.78
CA SER A 72 -9.12 -16.00 -5.67
C SER A 72 -8.36 -15.85 -4.35
N ALA A 73 -7.36 -16.71 -4.10
CA ALA A 73 -6.53 -16.63 -2.89
C ALA A 73 -5.75 -15.32 -2.78
N CYS A 74 -5.17 -14.85 -3.89
CA CYS A 74 -4.42 -13.58 -3.92
C CYS A 74 -5.33 -12.35 -3.84
N SER A 75 -6.63 -12.48 -4.16
CA SER A 75 -7.60 -11.39 -4.10
C SER A 75 -8.06 -11.07 -2.68
N ASP A 76 -7.97 -12.03 -1.76
CA ASP A 76 -8.09 -11.79 -0.33
C ASP A 76 -6.84 -11.04 0.17
N MET A 77 -6.98 -9.73 0.39
CA MET A 77 -5.89 -8.87 0.83
C MET A 77 -5.77 -8.78 2.36
N ASP A 78 -6.73 -9.30 3.11
CA ASP A 78 -6.78 -9.14 4.56
C ASP A 78 -6.15 -10.35 5.29
N HIS A 79 -6.14 -11.51 4.63
CA HIS A 79 -5.42 -12.70 5.10
C HIS A 79 -4.08 -12.92 4.39
N TYR A 80 -3.18 -13.64 5.05
CA TYR A 80 -1.95 -14.14 4.41
C TYR A 80 -2.34 -15.20 3.37
N VAL A 81 -1.78 -15.11 2.17
CA VAL A 81 -2.19 -15.95 1.04
C VAL A 81 -2.00 -17.46 1.29
N SER A 82 -1.06 -17.83 2.15
CA SER A 82 -0.87 -19.23 2.56
C SER A 82 -2.01 -19.77 3.41
N MET A 83 -2.79 -18.90 4.05
CA MET A 83 -4.04 -19.26 4.72
C MET A 83 -5.19 -19.36 3.71
N SER A 84 -5.36 -18.36 2.83
CA SER A 84 -6.49 -18.29 1.90
C SER A 84 -6.40 -19.26 0.71
N LEU A 85 -5.18 -19.67 0.29
CA LEU A 85 -4.99 -20.60 -0.84
C LEU A 85 -5.54 -22.00 -0.55
N VAL A 86 -5.44 -22.43 0.70
CA VAL A 86 -5.74 -23.79 1.16
C VAL A 86 -6.46 -23.73 2.51
N SER A 87 -7.62 -23.09 2.54
CA SER A 87 -8.45 -22.96 3.75
C SER A 87 -8.77 -24.33 4.33
N GLY A 88 -8.43 -24.56 5.59
CA GLY A 88 -8.70 -25.81 6.31
C GLY A 88 -7.83 -27.03 5.94
N ASP A 89 -7.03 -26.98 4.86
CA ASP A 89 -6.20 -28.12 4.42
C ASP A 89 -4.71 -27.93 4.76
N THR A 90 -4.33 -28.38 5.95
CA THR A 90 -2.93 -28.28 6.43
C THR A 90 -1.96 -29.15 5.64
N VAL A 91 -2.41 -30.25 5.04
CA VAL A 91 -1.57 -31.14 4.25
C VAL A 91 -1.15 -30.44 2.96
N LYS A 92 -2.10 -29.84 2.23
CA LYS A 92 -1.79 -29.04 1.05
C LYS A 92 -0.97 -27.80 1.39
N ARG A 93 -1.25 -27.15 2.53
CA ARG A 93 -0.43 -26.01 2.99
C ARG A 93 1.02 -26.43 3.19
N ARG A 94 1.27 -27.57 3.81
CA ARG A 94 2.63 -28.11 3.99
C ARG A 94 3.27 -28.51 2.67
N ALA A 95 2.49 -29.04 1.72
CA ALA A 95 3.01 -29.37 0.39
C ALA A 95 3.48 -28.11 -0.35
N VAL A 96 2.72 -27.00 -0.28
CA VAL A 96 3.02 -25.78 -1.04
C VAL A 96 4.04 -24.88 -0.33
N PHE A 97 3.91 -24.69 1.00
CA PHE A 97 4.68 -23.72 1.79
C PHE A 97 5.66 -24.35 2.79
N GLY A 98 5.90 -25.66 2.69
CA GLY A 98 6.78 -26.37 3.61
C GLY A 98 6.15 -26.70 4.96
N SER A 99 6.85 -27.52 5.76
CA SER A 99 6.34 -28.04 7.04
C SER A 99 6.09 -26.97 8.10
N ASP A 100 6.79 -25.85 7.99
CA ASP A 100 6.76 -24.65 8.85
C ASP A 100 5.88 -23.52 8.29
N TRP A 101 5.33 -23.68 7.08
CA TRP A 101 4.54 -22.70 6.33
C TRP A 101 5.30 -21.45 5.87
N GLU A 102 6.63 -21.50 5.84
CA GLU A 102 7.47 -20.33 5.55
C GLU A 102 8.12 -20.34 4.16
N GLN A 103 8.06 -21.47 3.47
CA GLN A 103 8.71 -21.65 2.18
C GLN A 103 7.87 -20.99 1.08
N LEU A 104 8.56 -20.43 0.08
CA LEU A 104 7.89 -19.92 -1.10
C LEU A 104 7.32 -21.07 -1.94
N PRO A 105 6.15 -20.86 -2.58
CA PRO A 105 5.59 -21.85 -3.47
C PRO A 105 6.51 -22.09 -4.68
N PRO A 106 6.42 -23.28 -5.32
CA PRO A 106 7.18 -23.59 -6.52
C PRO A 106 7.04 -22.51 -7.60
N ASN A 107 8.14 -22.22 -8.29
CA ASN A 107 8.14 -21.35 -9.46
C ASN A 107 7.66 -22.08 -10.73
N ASP A 108 7.79 -23.40 -10.78
CA ASP A 108 7.29 -24.25 -11.85
C ASP A 108 5.77 -24.45 -11.74
N PHE A 109 5.06 -24.14 -12.83
CA PHE A 109 3.61 -24.22 -12.89
C PHE A 109 3.10 -25.67 -12.74
N GLY A 110 3.80 -26.63 -13.35
CA GLY A 110 3.42 -28.04 -13.28
C GLY A 110 3.55 -28.61 -11.87
N GLU A 111 4.61 -28.25 -11.15
CA GLU A 111 4.81 -28.63 -9.75
C GLU A 111 3.77 -27.99 -8.83
N LEU A 112 3.47 -26.70 -9.01
CA LEU A 112 2.40 -26.04 -8.25
C LEU A 112 1.05 -26.74 -8.48
N ARG A 113 0.75 -27.09 -9.74
CA ARG A 113 -0.46 -27.83 -10.12
C ARG A 113 -0.54 -29.17 -9.40
N ARG A 114 0.54 -29.96 -9.42
CA ARG A 114 0.60 -31.26 -8.72
C ARG A 114 0.33 -31.13 -7.22
N ARG A 115 0.90 -30.11 -6.56
CA ARG A 115 0.74 -29.90 -5.11
C ARG A 115 -0.66 -29.47 -4.70
N LEU A 116 -1.37 -28.71 -5.53
CA LEU A 116 -2.70 -28.17 -5.21
C LEU A 116 -3.86 -29.06 -5.68
N LEU A 117 -3.75 -29.60 -6.90
CA LEU A 117 -4.81 -30.34 -7.57
C LEU A 117 -4.58 -31.86 -7.60
N GLY A 118 -3.37 -32.35 -7.29
CA GLY A 118 -2.99 -33.75 -7.47
C GLY A 118 -2.47 -34.05 -8.88
N THR A 119 -2.00 -35.28 -9.11
CA THR A 119 -1.51 -35.74 -10.42
C THR A 119 -2.64 -36.05 -11.40
N ASP A 120 -2.50 -35.64 -12.66
CA ASP A 120 -3.22 -36.20 -13.81
C ASP A 120 -2.77 -37.65 -14.06
N SER A 121 -3.15 -38.61 -13.19
CA SER A 121 -3.07 -40.06 -13.44
C SER A 121 -3.49 -40.90 -12.22
N ASP A 122 -4.70 -40.74 -11.70
CA ASP A 122 -5.34 -41.79 -10.89
C ASP A 122 -6.62 -42.26 -11.58
N VAL A 123 -6.41 -43.05 -12.64
CA VAL A 123 -7.40 -44.03 -13.09
C VAL A 123 -7.30 -45.19 -12.11
N SER A 124 -8.02 -45.14 -10.99
CA SER A 124 -8.53 -46.32 -10.22
C SER A 124 -9.20 -45.94 -8.90
N ASN A 125 -10.48 -45.53 -8.98
CA ASN A 125 -11.63 -45.99 -8.17
C ASN A 125 -12.70 -44.89 -8.10
N PRO A 126 -13.93 -45.13 -8.58
CA PRO A 126 -15.02 -44.17 -8.44
C PRO A 126 -15.60 -44.31 -7.03
N SER A 127 -15.11 -43.50 -6.09
CA SER A 127 -15.87 -43.18 -4.87
C SER A 127 -16.45 -41.78 -5.03
N VAL A 128 -17.70 -41.76 -5.52
CA VAL A 128 -18.80 -40.79 -5.40
C VAL A 128 -18.42 -39.32 -5.12
N ASP A 129 -18.82 -38.47 -6.08
CA ASP A 129 -18.86 -36.98 -6.08
C ASP A 129 -17.72 -36.23 -6.77
N SER A 130 -17.44 -36.61 -8.02
CA SER A 130 -16.85 -35.70 -9.01
C SER A 130 -17.72 -35.68 -10.26
N GLN A 131 -18.72 -34.79 -10.26
CA GLN A 131 -19.49 -34.47 -11.46
C GLN A 131 -18.56 -33.79 -12.50
N PRO A 132 -18.60 -34.19 -13.78
CA PRO A 132 -17.82 -33.55 -14.83
C PRO A 132 -18.30 -32.10 -15.04
N LEU A 133 -17.36 -31.14 -15.10
CA LEU A 133 -17.63 -29.72 -15.39
C LEU A 133 -18.06 -29.51 -16.86
N SER A 134 -19.29 -29.91 -17.17
CA SER A 134 -20.12 -29.24 -18.15
C SER A 134 -21.08 -28.36 -17.37
N MET A 135 -20.59 -27.25 -16.81
CA MET A 135 -21.48 -26.27 -16.19
C MET A 135 -22.31 -25.59 -17.27
N THR A 136 -23.63 -25.67 -17.12
CA THR A 136 -24.53 -24.78 -17.85
C THR A 136 -24.30 -23.35 -17.37
N LEU A 137 -24.75 -22.36 -18.17
CA LEU A 137 -24.67 -20.94 -17.77
C LEU A 137 -25.36 -20.72 -16.41
N ASP A 138 -26.44 -21.45 -16.13
CA ASP A 138 -27.20 -21.38 -14.88
C ASP A 138 -26.40 -21.96 -13.71
N ASP A 139 -25.65 -23.04 -13.91
CA ASP A 139 -24.73 -23.56 -12.89
C ASP A 139 -23.59 -22.58 -12.59
N ALA A 140 -23.07 -21.92 -13.63
CA ALA A 140 -21.99 -20.94 -13.50
C ALA A 140 -22.45 -19.68 -12.75
N ILE A 141 -23.68 -19.22 -13.03
CA ILE A 141 -24.32 -18.12 -12.31
C ILE A 141 -24.58 -18.52 -10.86
N ALA A 142 -25.11 -19.72 -10.61
CA ALA A 142 -25.35 -20.22 -9.25
C ALA A 142 -24.07 -20.38 -8.43
N ALA A 143 -22.97 -20.86 -9.05
CA ALA A 143 -21.67 -20.91 -8.40
C ALA A 143 -21.11 -19.52 -8.11
N TYR A 144 -21.28 -18.56 -9.02
CA TYR A 144 -20.88 -17.16 -8.80
C TYR A 144 -21.68 -16.51 -7.66
N SER A 145 -22.98 -16.81 -7.56
CA SER A 145 -23.83 -16.38 -6.45
C SER A 145 -23.40 -16.99 -5.12
N ARG A 146 -22.96 -18.26 -5.10
CA ARG A 146 -22.43 -18.92 -3.89
C ARG A 146 -21.05 -18.43 -3.47
N VAL A 147 -20.21 -17.94 -4.39
CA VAL A 147 -18.93 -17.30 -4.03
C VAL A 147 -19.16 -15.95 -3.33
N ASN A 148 -20.30 -15.30 -3.57
CA ASN A 148 -20.71 -14.07 -2.88
C ASN A 148 -21.50 -14.32 -1.59
N GLU A 149 -21.99 -15.53 -1.36
CA GLU A 149 -22.44 -15.97 -0.03
C GLU A 149 -21.22 -16.54 0.70
N VAL A 150 -20.49 -15.67 1.39
CA VAL A 150 -19.59 -16.10 2.45
C VAL A 150 -20.42 -16.97 3.39
N VAL A 151 -20.18 -18.28 3.36
CA VAL A 151 -20.71 -19.17 4.38
C VAL A 151 -20.04 -18.71 5.68
N ASP A 152 -20.81 -18.05 6.55
CA ASP A 152 -20.46 -17.85 7.95
C ASP A 152 -20.20 -19.24 8.56
N THR A 153 -18.95 -19.68 8.49
CA THR A 153 -18.46 -20.68 9.41
C THR A 153 -18.20 -19.96 10.71
N ASP A 154 -18.99 -20.28 11.73
CA ASP A 154 -18.95 -19.81 13.12
C ASP A 154 -17.59 -20.08 13.85
N GLU A 155 -16.48 -19.62 13.28
CA GLU A 155 -15.18 -19.41 13.96
C GLU A 155 -14.82 -17.90 13.92
N ALA A 156 -15.84 -17.04 13.91
CA ALA A 156 -15.77 -15.59 13.84
C ALA A 156 -15.45 -14.92 15.18
N GLU A 157 -14.21 -15.05 15.66
CA GLU A 157 -13.66 -14.20 16.73
C GLU A 157 -12.34 -13.48 16.34
N GLY A 158 -12.04 -13.34 15.04
CA GLY A 158 -10.79 -12.68 14.61
C GLY A 158 -10.71 -12.21 13.15
N ASP A 159 -11.83 -11.99 12.48
CA ASP A 159 -11.95 -11.97 11.01
C ASP A 159 -11.23 -10.82 10.27
N ASN A 160 -10.75 -9.79 10.96
CA ASN A 160 -10.05 -8.65 10.33
C ASN A 160 -8.84 -8.16 11.15
N ARG A 161 -7.93 -9.08 11.50
CA ARG A 161 -6.70 -8.69 12.23
C ARG A 161 -5.83 -7.74 11.42
N PHE A 162 -5.61 -8.04 10.14
CA PHE A 162 -4.69 -7.28 9.31
C PHE A 162 -5.42 -6.51 8.22
N THR A 163 -4.90 -5.33 7.89
CA THR A 163 -5.37 -4.56 6.73
C THR A 163 -4.19 -4.25 5.82
N SER A 164 -4.32 -4.65 4.55
CA SER A 164 -3.33 -4.41 3.52
C SER A 164 -3.27 -2.94 3.07
N GLN A 165 -2.09 -2.51 2.62
CA GLN A 165 -1.84 -1.13 2.22
C GLN A 165 -2.30 -0.80 0.80
N ILE A 166 -2.51 -1.85 0.00
CA ILE A 166 -2.93 -1.77 -1.40
C ILE A 166 -4.03 -2.79 -1.65
N THR A 167 -4.80 -2.55 -2.70
CA THR A 167 -5.84 -3.47 -3.17
C THR A 167 -5.28 -4.49 -4.15
N PHE A 168 -6.02 -5.57 -4.40
CA PHE A 168 -5.62 -6.61 -5.36
C PHE A 168 -5.36 -6.09 -6.80
N PRO A 169 -6.18 -5.19 -7.39
CA PRO A 169 -5.85 -4.54 -8.66
C PRO A 169 -4.46 -3.88 -8.68
N THR A 170 -4.07 -3.25 -7.57
CA THR A 170 -2.77 -2.60 -7.44
C THR A 170 -1.64 -3.63 -7.35
N LEU A 171 -1.84 -4.72 -6.59
CA LEU A 171 -0.89 -5.82 -6.53
C LEU A 171 -0.63 -6.44 -7.91
N LEU A 172 -1.67 -6.63 -8.73
CA LEU A 172 -1.52 -7.11 -10.12
C LEU A 172 -0.63 -6.19 -10.96
N LEU A 173 -0.72 -4.87 -10.77
CA LEU A 173 0.13 -3.89 -11.46
C LEU A 173 1.58 -3.95 -10.97
N HIS A 174 1.80 -4.11 -9.66
CA HIS A 174 3.15 -4.35 -9.12
C HIS A 174 3.75 -5.65 -9.68
N ALA A 175 2.99 -6.75 -9.68
CA ALA A 175 3.44 -8.02 -10.24
C ALA A 175 3.83 -7.90 -11.72
N LEU A 176 2.99 -7.20 -12.50
CA LEU A 176 3.28 -6.93 -13.91
C LEU A 176 4.49 -6.01 -14.10
N ALA A 177 4.77 -5.08 -13.17
CA ALA A 177 5.91 -4.17 -13.23
C ALA A 177 7.24 -4.86 -12.87
N ILE A 178 7.26 -5.71 -11.83
CA ILE A 178 8.43 -6.45 -11.36
C ILE A 178 8.96 -7.40 -12.45
N ARG A 179 8.07 -8.06 -13.19
CA ARG A 179 8.42 -9.02 -14.25
C ARG A 179 8.63 -8.39 -15.63
N ARG A 180 8.81 -7.06 -15.72
CA ARG A 180 9.15 -6.42 -17.00
C ARG A 180 10.64 -6.60 -17.31
N PRO A 181 11.00 -6.78 -18.59
CA PRO A 181 12.39 -6.70 -19.01
C PRO A 181 13.00 -5.34 -18.65
N GLU A 182 14.21 -5.33 -18.08
CA GLU A 182 14.93 -4.12 -17.61
C GLU A 182 15.12 -3.07 -18.74
N SER A 183 15.13 -3.51 -20.00
CA SER A 183 15.26 -2.64 -21.19
C SER A 183 14.05 -1.71 -21.44
N VAL A 184 12.97 -1.82 -20.66
CA VAL A 184 11.73 -1.00 -20.80
C VAL A 184 11.44 -0.20 -19.51
N ALA A 185 12.45 0.02 -18.66
CA ALA A 185 12.34 0.65 -17.34
C ALA A 185 12.07 2.17 -17.36
N ASN A 186 11.10 2.64 -18.16
CA ASN A 186 10.63 4.02 -18.03
C ASN A 186 9.65 4.10 -16.84
N ARG A 187 10.14 4.53 -15.68
CA ARG A 187 9.43 4.56 -14.38
C ARG A 187 8.37 5.68 -14.31
N GLU A 188 7.33 5.59 -15.13
CA GLU A 188 6.20 6.53 -15.09
C GLU A 188 5.13 6.11 -14.07
N ASP A 189 4.61 7.06 -13.28
CA ASP A 189 3.51 6.85 -12.31
C ASP A 189 2.25 6.21 -12.92
N ARG A 190 2.02 6.41 -14.22
CA ARG A 190 0.93 5.78 -14.98
C ARG A 190 0.97 4.25 -14.95
N GLN A 191 2.08 3.64 -14.53
CA GLN A 191 2.22 2.19 -14.49
C GLN A 191 1.38 1.53 -13.40
N LEU A 192 1.09 2.24 -12.31
CA LEU A 192 0.31 1.73 -11.17
C LEU A 192 -1.13 2.27 -11.15
N ASP A 193 -1.61 2.79 -12.30
CA ASP A 193 -2.98 3.25 -12.48
C ASP A 193 -3.94 2.07 -12.69
N ASP A 194 -4.76 1.77 -11.67
CA ASP A 194 -5.80 0.74 -11.67
C ASP A 194 -6.85 0.91 -12.79
N LYS A 195 -7.15 2.14 -13.22
CA LYS A 195 -8.03 2.40 -14.37
C LYS A 195 -7.42 1.90 -15.68
N LEU A 196 -6.09 1.73 -15.72
CA LEU A 196 -5.36 1.18 -16.85
C LEU A 196 -5.09 -0.33 -16.69
N LEU A 197 -5.56 -1.00 -15.64
CA LEU A 197 -5.29 -2.42 -15.39
C LEU A 197 -5.58 -3.29 -16.63
N VAL A 198 -6.79 -3.17 -17.16
CA VAL A 198 -7.23 -3.95 -18.33
C VAL A 198 -6.38 -3.64 -19.57
N SER A 199 -6.08 -2.38 -19.84
CA SER A 199 -5.27 -2.00 -21.01
C SER A 199 -3.84 -2.50 -20.87
N ARG A 200 -3.22 -2.40 -19.69
CA ARG A 200 -1.85 -2.87 -19.42
C ARG A 200 -1.68 -4.36 -19.66
N PHE A 201 -2.58 -5.20 -19.12
CA PHE A 201 -2.54 -6.65 -19.37
C PHE A 201 -2.77 -6.97 -20.85
N THR A 202 -3.64 -6.21 -21.52
CA THR A 202 -3.93 -6.39 -22.94
C THR A 202 -2.73 -6.06 -23.82
N GLU A 203 -2.08 -4.93 -23.56
CA GLU A 203 -0.85 -4.53 -24.24
C GLU A 203 0.27 -5.54 -24.02
N ARG A 204 0.43 -6.04 -22.78
CA ARG A 204 1.43 -7.06 -22.48
C ARG A 204 1.22 -8.33 -23.30
N LEU A 205 -0.01 -8.85 -23.31
CA LEU A 205 -0.38 -10.04 -24.09
C LEU A 205 -0.33 -9.80 -25.60
N ALA A 206 -0.58 -8.57 -26.07
CA ALA A 206 -0.52 -8.23 -27.49
C ALA A 206 0.92 -8.25 -28.03
N LYS A 207 1.90 -7.87 -27.20
CA LYS A 207 3.33 -7.89 -27.54
C LYS A 207 3.94 -9.30 -27.61
N LEU A 208 3.24 -10.32 -27.10
CA LEU A 208 3.74 -11.70 -27.10
C LEU A 208 3.29 -12.48 -28.35
N PRO A 209 4.18 -13.30 -28.95
CA PRO A 209 3.80 -14.29 -29.97
C PRO A 209 2.69 -15.22 -29.47
N ARG A 210 1.80 -15.67 -30.35
CA ARG A 210 0.66 -16.54 -29.97
C ARG A 210 1.10 -17.80 -29.22
N SER A 211 2.22 -18.42 -29.63
CA SER A 211 2.77 -19.62 -29.01
C SER A 211 3.28 -19.41 -27.59
N GLN A 212 3.63 -18.17 -27.21
CA GLN A 212 4.19 -17.85 -25.88
C GLN A 212 3.12 -17.34 -24.91
N LYS A 213 1.86 -17.16 -25.34
CA LYS A 213 0.82 -16.60 -24.47
C LYS A 213 0.43 -17.57 -23.36
N ALA A 214 0.32 -18.86 -23.67
CA ALA A 214 -0.04 -19.88 -22.68
C ALA A 214 1.05 -20.00 -21.60
N SER A 215 2.32 -20.16 -22.01
CA SER A 215 3.45 -20.24 -21.09
C SER A 215 3.58 -18.98 -20.24
N TRP A 216 3.42 -17.78 -20.84
CA TRP A 216 3.46 -16.54 -20.07
C TRP A 216 2.34 -16.45 -19.02
N VAL A 217 1.13 -16.95 -19.31
CA VAL A 217 0.04 -17.00 -18.33
C VAL A 217 0.35 -18.00 -17.21
N GLN A 218 0.97 -19.13 -17.53
CA GLN A 218 1.43 -20.11 -16.54
C GLN A 218 2.50 -19.49 -15.62
N ASP A 219 3.52 -18.85 -16.20
CA ASP A 219 4.58 -18.14 -15.46
C ASP A 219 3.98 -17.03 -14.59
N PHE A 220 3.06 -16.22 -15.14
CA PHE A 220 2.39 -15.17 -14.38
C PHE A 220 1.57 -15.72 -13.21
N THR A 221 1.02 -16.93 -13.33
CA THR A 221 0.24 -17.56 -12.27
C THR A 221 1.12 -17.92 -11.07
N THR A 222 2.28 -18.55 -11.31
CA THR A 222 3.22 -18.87 -10.22
C THR A 222 3.87 -17.62 -9.65
N ASP A 223 4.21 -16.65 -10.51
CA ASP A 223 4.73 -15.35 -10.11
C ASP A 223 3.77 -14.58 -9.22
N LEU A 224 2.48 -14.51 -9.56
CA LEU A 224 1.48 -13.82 -8.76
C LEU A 224 1.43 -14.39 -7.34
N LEU A 225 1.41 -15.72 -7.21
CA LEU A 225 1.38 -16.38 -5.91
C LEU A 225 2.66 -16.12 -5.10
N ARG A 226 3.84 -16.26 -5.73
CA ARG A 226 5.14 -16.02 -5.08
C ARG A 226 5.29 -14.57 -4.65
N ILE A 227 4.93 -13.62 -5.53
CA ILE A 227 4.94 -12.18 -5.23
C ILE A 227 3.97 -11.87 -4.10
N ARG A 228 2.80 -12.49 -4.06
CA ARG A 228 1.86 -12.29 -2.95
C ARG A 228 2.41 -12.81 -1.62
N CYS A 229 3.09 -13.97 -1.60
CA CYS A 229 3.75 -14.48 -0.40
C CYS A 229 4.85 -13.53 0.09
N LEU A 230 5.66 -12.99 -0.82
CA LEU A 230 6.70 -12.01 -0.52
C LEU A 230 6.09 -10.68 -0.05
N PHE A 231 5.01 -10.23 -0.67
CA PHE A 231 4.24 -9.07 -0.22
C PHE A 231 3.76 -9.24 1.21
N ASP A 232 3.15 -10.39 1.51
CA ASP A 232 2.63 -10.67 2.84
C ASP A 232 3.71 -10.66 3.93
N ARG A 233 4.95 -11.03 3.58
CA ARG A 233 6.11 -11.10 4.47
C ARG A 233 6.88 -9.79 4.59
N PHE A 234 7.03 -9.03 3.52
CA PHE A 234 7.98 -7.90 3.46
C PHE A 234 7.33 -6.53 3.33
N ILE A 235 6.02 -6.45 3.05
CA ILE A 235 5.29 -5.19 2.98
C ILE A 235 4.45 -4.99 4.23
N LEU A 236 4.55 -3.78 4.77
CA LEU A 236 3.89 -3.35 6.00
C LEU A 236 2.37 -3.55 5.95
N LYS A 237 1.76 -3.86 7.10
CA LYS A 237 0.30 -3.97 7.28
C LYS A 237 -0.16 -3.19 8.50
N ARG A 238 -1.46 -2.89 8.59
CA ARG A 238 -2.08 -2.49 9.87
C ARG A 238 -2.45 -3.76 10.63
N ASP A 239 -2.22 -3.79 11.93
CA ASP A 239 -2.62 -4.88 12.83
C ASP A 239 -3.54 -4.33 13.92
N ALA A 240 -4.81 -4.70 13.86
CA ALA A 240 -5.86 -4.28 14.79
C ALA A 240 -5.63 -4.78 16.23
N THR A 241 -4.80 -5.81 16.43
CA THR A 241 -4.46 -6.33 17.78
C THR A 241 -3.41 -5.48 18.49
N LEU A 242 -2.68 -4.64 17.75
CA LEU A 242 -1.76 -3.67 18.33
C LEU A 242 -2.57 -2.41 18.69
N GLY A 243 -2.44 -1.94 19.93
CA GLY A 243 -3.08 -0.70 20.35
C GLY A 243 -2.72 0.46 19.42
N ALA A 244 -3.66 1.39 19.22
CA ALA A 244 -3.37 2.64 18.53
C ALA A 244 -2.23 3.36 19.28
N GLY A 245 -1.00 3.31 18.74
CA GLY A 245 0.06 4.20 19.20
C GLY A 245 -0.43 5.65 19.12
N ASN A 246 0.08 6.51 20.00
CA ASN A 246 -0.15 7.96 20.08
C ASN A 246 -1.23 8.50 19.12
N GLU A 247 -2.49 8.31 19.51
CA GLU A 247 -3.71 8.77 18.83
C GLU A 247 -3.80 8.39 17.34
N SER A 248 -4.52 7.29 17.07
CA SER A 248 -5.25 7.17 15.80
C SER A 248 -6.17 8.38 15.69
N THR A 249 -5.85 9.31 14.79
CA THR A 249 -6.57 10.59 14.62
C THR A 249 -7.91 10.44 13.89
N THR A 250 -8.33 9.21 13.63
CA THR A 250 -9.63 8.85 13.07
C THR A 250 -10.05 7.50 13.64
N ASP A 251 -11.30 7.37 14.07
CA ASP A 251 -11.93 6.09 14.44
C ASP A 251 -11.99 5.09 13.25
N GLU A 252 -11.55 5.51 12.06
CA GLU A 252 -11.67 4.80 10.78
C GLU A 252 -10.55 3.77 10.50
N GLU A 253 -9.42 3.76 11.23
CA GLU A 253 -8.33 2.79 11.00
C GLU A 253 -7.71 2.23 12.31
N PRO A 254 -8.40 1.28 12.99
CA PRO A 254 -7.88 0.66 14.20
C PRO A 254 -6.53 -0.06 13.95
N GLY A 255 -5.67 -0.10 14.98
CA GLY A 255 -4.42 -0.86 14.96
C GLY A 255 -3.13 -0.04 14.93
N ASN A 256 -2.00 -0.74 14.79
CA ASN A 256 -0.68 -0.13 14.55
C ASN A 256 0.04 -0.80 13.37
N TRP A 257 1.14 -0.21 12.92
CA TRP A 257 1.99 -0.75 11.87
C TRP A 257 2.66 -2.04 12.33
N SER A 258 2.61 -3.07 11.49
CA SER A 258 3.24 -4.35 11.73
C SER A 258 3.88 -4.92 10.47
N LEU A 259 4.91 -5.74 10.68
CA LEU A 259 5.62 -6.45 9.63
C LEU A 259 5.96 -7.86 10.13
N TYR A 260 5.17 -8.83 9.68
CA TYR A 260 5.29 -10.21 10.12
C TYR A 260 5.41 -11.19 8.96
N ARG A 261 6.07 -12.32 9.24
CA ARG A 261 5.99 -13.55 8.45
C ARG A 261 5.00 -14.50 9.14
N LEU A 262 4.26 -15.25 8.32
CA LEU A 262 3.48 -16.37 8.82
C LEU A 262 4.42 -17.55 9.10
N SER A 263 4.20 -18.22 10.22
CA SER A 263 4.86 -19.46 10.59
C SER A 263 3.85 -20.42 11.23
N ARG A 264 4.11 -21.71 11.17
CA ARG A 264 3.28 -22.73 11.83
C ARG A 264 3.50 -22.68 13.34
N GLY A 265 2.39 -22.56 14.07
CA GLY A 265 2.30 -22.83 15.50
C GLY A 265 1.44 -24.03 15.82
N GLU A 266 1.32 -24.29 17.11
CA GLU A 266 0.37 -25.24 17.66
C GLU A 266 -0.51 -24.51 18.68
N SER A 267 -1.82 -24.72 18.62
CA SER A 267 -2.76 -24.35 19.67
C SER A 267 -3.39 -25.61 20.26
N VAL A 268 -3.73 -25.54 21.55
CA VAL A 268 -4.46 -26.60 22.24
C VAL A 268 -5.90 -26.16 22.38
N SER A 269 -6.81 -26.88 21.75
CA SER A 269 -8.26 -26.68 21.93
C SER A 269 -8.92 -28.00 22.29
N ARG A 270 -9.68 -28.01 23.39
CA ARG A 270 -10.38 -29.20 23.91
C ARG A 270 -9.49 -30.45 24.01
N GLY A 271 -8.24 -30.29 24.46
CA GLY A 271 -7.28 -31.39 24.64
C GLY A 271 -6.64 -31.94 23.35
N SER A 272 -7.01 -31.42 22.17
CA SER A 272 -6.40 -31.76 20.88
C SER A 272 -5.43 -30.65 20.44
N ARG A 273 -4.26 -31.04 19.95
CA ARG A 273 -3.30 -30.12 19.31
C ARG A 273 -3.71 -29.91 17.86
N ARG A 274 -3.89 -28.66 17.47
CA ARG A 274 -4.15 -28.27 16.08
C ARG A 274 -3.06 -27.31 15.63
N ASP A 275 -2.69 -27.41 14.36
CA ASP A 275 -1.84 -26.40 13.73
C ASP A 275 -2.58 -25.06 13.77
N SER A 276 -1.88 -24.01 14.14
CA SER A 276 -2.42 -22.64 14.20
C SER A 276 -1.44 -21.65 13.58
N PRO A 277 -1.91 -20.54 13.00
CA PRO A 277 -1.03 -19.52 12.46
C PRO A 277 -0.30 -18.77 13.58
N ARG A 278 1.01 -18.59 13.43
CA ARG A 278 1.83 -17.65 14.22
C ARG A 278 2.37 -16.56 13.33
N TYR A 279 2.42 -15.35 13.86
CA TYR A 279 2.93 -14.17 13.16
C TYR A 279 4.19 -13.71 13.88
N LEU A 280 5.34 -13.92 13.24
CA LEU A 280 6.66 -13.61 13.79
C LEU A 280 7.24 -12.40 13.05
N PRO A 281 8.06 -11.55 13.69
CA PRO A 281 8.72 -10.45 12.99
C PRO A 281 9.48 -10.96 11.75
N SER A 282 9.30 -10.30 10.60
CA SER A 282 9.79 -10.79 9.30
C SER A 282 11.30 -11.00 9.22
N PHE A 283 12.07 -10.27 10.03
CA PHE A 283 13.53 -10.33 10.10
C PHE A 283 14.08 -10.85 11.43
N SER A 284 13.24 -11.15 12.42
CA SER A 284 13.70 -11.77 13.65
C SER A 284 13.87 -13.29 13.45
N SER A 285 15.12 -13.75 13.40
CA SER A 285 15.48 -15.09 13.86
C SER A 285 16.01 -14.96 15.29
N GLU A 286 15.88 -16.01 16.09
CA GLU A 286 16.53 -16.10 17.41
C GLU A 286 18.09 -16.04 17.29
N GLU A 287 18.63 -16.08 16.08
CA GLU A 287 20.07 -16.12 15.78
C GLU A 287 20.70 -14.73 15.52
N ASN A 288 19.91 -13.68 15.27
CA ASN A 288 20.42 -12.41 14.72
C ASN A 288 20.69 -11.26 15.73
N GLY A 289 20.73 -11.54 17.03
CA GLY A 289 21.12 -10.56 18.06
C GLY A 289 20.20 -9.33 18.19
N SER A 290 20.61 -8.34 18.99
CA SER A 290 19.88 -7.07 19.18
C SER A 290 19.75 -6.26 17.89
N ASP A 291 20.75 -6.34 17.02
CA ASP A 291 20.90 -5.47 15.86
C ASP A 291 19.79 -5.70 14.82
N ALA A 292 19.33 -6.94 14.63
CA ALA A 292 18.23 -7.22 13.71
C ALA A 292 16.87 -6.72 14.20
N ALA A 293 16.65 -6.67 15.52
CA ALA A 293 15.44 -6.08 16.08
C ALA A 293 15.40 -4.56 15.83
N ASP A 294 16.54 -3.89 15.96
CA ASP A 294 16.69 -2.47 15.67
C ASP A 294 16.48 -2.18 14.17
N VAL A 295 17.09 -2.97 13.29
CA VAL A 295 16.90 -2.82 11.83
C VAL A 295 15.44 -3.10 11.44
N GLN A 296 14.79 -4.11 12.00
CA GLN A 296 13.37 -4.35 11.75
C GLN A 296 12.51 -3.15 12.17
N ARG A 297 12.81 -2.54 13.32
CA ARG A 297 12.11 -1.32 13.76
C ARG A 297 12.31 -0.18 12.75
N LYS A 298 13.53 0.04 12.25
CA LYS A 298 13.80 1.02 11.18
C LYS A 298 13.04 0.72 9.90
N VAL A 299 12.97 -0.55 9.48
CA VAL A 299 12.19 -0.96 8.30
C VAL A 299 10.71 -0.65 8.47
N ILE A 300 10.11 -0.98 9.63
CA ILE A 300 8.70 -0.65 9.92
C ILE A 300 8.49 0.87 9.87
N LEU A 301 9.39 1.62 10.51
CA LEU A 301 9.33 3.07 10.57
C LEU A 301 9.42 3.71 9.17
N LEU A 302 10.40 3.31 8.35
CA LEU A 302 10.58 3.86 7.01
C LEU A 302 9.46 3.46 6.04
N GLN A 303 9.00 2.20 6.08
CA GLN A 303 7.82 1.80 5.29
C GLN A 303 6.59 2.62 5.70
N SER A 304 6.38 2.87 6.99
CA SER A 304 5.26 3.70 7.46
C SER A 304 5.40 5.15 6.99
N ALA A 305 6.61 5.72 7.00
CA ALA A 305 6.90 7.04 6.45
C ALA A 305 6.57 7.13 4.95
N LEU A 306 7.03 6.15 4.17
CA LEU A 306 6.75 6.07 2.72
C LEU A 306 5.26 5.88 2.44
N ARG A 307 4.57 5.05 3.22
CA ARG A 307 3.12 4.80 3.07
C ARG A 307 2.28 6.06 3.27
N ILE A 308 2.61 6.88 4.27
CA ILE A 308 1.87 8.13 4.52
C ILE A 308 2.28 9.25 3.54
N THR A 309 3.48 9.16 2.95
CA THR A 309 3.98 10.12 1.95
C THR A 309 3.25 9.94 0.62
N TYR A 310 3.18 8.69 0.16
CA TYR A 310 2.61 8.30 -1.13
C TYR A 310 1.20 7.72 -0.93
N THR A 311 0.24 8.59 -0.61
CA THR A 311 -1.12 8.17 -0.24
C THR A 311 -1.92 7.57 -1.39
N SER A 312 -1.58 7.90 -2.64
CA SER A 312 -2.20 7.29 -3.82
C SER A 312 -1.47 5.99 -4.19
N PRO A 313 -2.17 4.85 -4.37
CA PRO A 313 -1.58 3.60 -4.84
C PRO A 313 -0.74 3.76 -6.12
N ARG A 314 -1.12 4.71 -6.97
CA ARG A 314 -0.45 5.05 -8.25
C ARG A 314 0.99 5.54 -8.07
N THR A 315 1.30 6.04 -6.89
CA THR A 315 2.60 6.64 -6.55
C THR A 315 3.44 5.77 -5.62
N MET A 316 2.93 4.61 -5.20
CA MET A 316 3.61 3.70 -4.26
C MET A 316 4.71 2.85 -4.94
N HIS A 317 5.57 3.49 -5.73
CA HIS A 317 6.67 2.81 -6.44
C HIS A 317 7.68 2.17 -5.49
N TRP A 318 7.77 2.63 -4.24
CA TRP A 318 8.60 2.00 -3.21
C TRP A 318 8.22 0.53 -2.98
N ILE A 319 6.93 0.17 -3.10
CA ILE A 319 6.48 -1.23 -3.01
C ILE A 319 7.06 -2.04 -4.18
N THR A 320 7.06 -1.47 -5.40
CA THR A 320 7.65 -2.13 -6.57
C THR A 320 9.15 -2.38 -6.37
N GLU A 321 9.91 -1.39 -5.90
CA GLU A 321 11.36 -1.55 -5.67
C GLU A 321 11.65 -2.57 -4.56
N ALA A 322 10.93 -2.49 -3.43
CA ALA A 322 11.05 -3.42 -2.32
C ALA A 322 10.72 -4.87 -2.74
N LEU A 323 9.62 -5.06 -3.47
CA LEU A 323 9.23 -6.37 -3.99
C LEU A 323 10.22 -6.87 -5.05
N SER A 324 10.70 -6.01 -5.95
CA SER A 324 11.68 -6.39 -6.97
C SER A 324 12.97 -6.91 -6.34
N PHE A 325 13.41 -6.28 -5.25
CA PHE A 325 14.57 -6.73 -4.49
C PHE A 325 14.36 -8.14 -3.91
N VAL A 326 13.27 -8.36 -3.16
CA VAL A 326 13.03 -9.66 -2.52
C VAL A 326 12.67 -10.77 -3.51
N VAL A 327 12.03 -10.44 -4.64
CA VAL A 327 11.79 -11.39 -5.74
C VAL A 327 13.10 -11.80 -6.39
N ARG A 328 14.01 -10.86 -6.66
CA ARG A 328 15.34 -11.18 -7.23
C ARG A 328 16.14 -12.08 -6.30
N HIS A 329 16.15 -11.79 -5.00
CA HIS A 329 16.80 -12.65 -4.00
C HIS A 329 16.17 -14.06 -3.98
N ALA A 330 14.83 -14.14 -3.99
CA ALA A 330 14.13 -15.42 -4.03
C ALA A 330 14.44 -16.24 -5.29
N ASP A 331 14.55 -15.60 -6.45
CA ASP A 331 14.85 -16.27 -7.72
C ASP A 331 16.32 -16.74 -7.80
N LEU A 332 17.23 -16.01 -7.16
CA LEU A 332 18.64 -16.40 -7.00
C LEU A 332 18.89 -17.36 -5.83
N ASN A 333 17.83 -17.75 -5.10
CA ASN A 333 17.91 -18.56 -3.88
C ASN A 333 18.87 -17.95 -2.83
N GLN A 334 18.82 -16.63 -2.70
CA GLN A 334 19.58 -15.83 -1.74
C GLN A 334 18.67 -15.39 -0.59
N GLU A 335 19.23 -15.35 0.61
CA GLU A 335 18.54 -14.80 1.77
C GLU A 335 18.33 -13.29 1.63
N VAL A 336 17.20 -12.80 2.13
CA VAL A 336 16.91 -11.37 2.24
C VAL A 336 17.30 -10.92 3.66
N THR A 337 18.41 -10.18 3.79
CA THR A 337 18.82 -9.63 5.08
C THR A 337 18.01 -8.37 5.44
N ALA A 338 17.83 -8.11 6.73
CA ALA A 338 17.14 -6.93 7.23
C ALA A 338 17.81 -5.63 6.74
N GLN A 339 19.14 -5.58 6.81
CA GLN A 339 19.92 -4.41 6.39
C GLN A 339 19.86 -4.20 4.88
N GLY A 340 19.97 -5.28 4.08
CA GLY A 340 19.85 -5.17 2.62
C GLY A 340 18.49 -4.63 2.19
N PHE A 341 17.42 -5.08 2.86
CA PHE A 341 16.07 -4.57 2.63
C PHE A 341 15.91 -3.11 3.06
N LEU A 342 16.47 -2.71 4.21
CA LEU A 342 16.48 -1.33 4.67
C LEU A 342 17.19 -0.41 3.66
N ASN A 343 18.37 -0.80 3.18
CA ASN A 343 19.15 -0.02 2.21
C ASN A 343 18.37 0.25 0.91
N VAL A 344 17.52 -0.69 0.46
CA VAL A 344 16.66 -0.49 -0.72
C VAL A 344 15.61 0.59 -0.48
N LEU A 345 14.97 0.56 0.70
CA LEU A 345 13.97 1.57 1.07
C LEU A 345 14.61 2.95 1.27
N GLU A 346 15.78 3.00 1.91
CA GLU A 346 16.54 4.24 2.12
C GLU A 346 17.00 4.83 0.80
N ASN A 347 17.55 4.02 -0.10
CA ASN A 347 17.94 4.49 -1.43
C ASN A 347 16.75 5.06 -2.22
N PHE A 348 15.58 4.41 -2.16
CA PHE A 348 14.37 4.96 -2.77
C PHE A 348 13.98 6.31 -2.13
N ALA A 349 14.01 6.42 -0.81
CA ALA A 349 13.66 7.64 -0.10
C ALA A 349 14.63 8.78 -0.42
N LEU A 350 15.94 8.48 -0.47
CA LEU A 350 17.00 9.43 -0.80
C LEU A 350 16.92 9.92 -2.24
N ASP A 351 16.64 9.05 -3.22
CA ASP A 351 16.40 9.48 -4.61
C ASP A 351 15.23 10.47 -4.71
N ARG A 352 14.17 10.22 -3.95
CA ARG A 352 12.99 11.09 -3.92
C ARG A 352 13.26 12.38 -3.14
N LEU A 353 14.10 12.32 -2.12
CA LEU A 353 14.53 13.47 -1.35
C LEU A 353 15.43 14.39 -2.19
N GLU A 354 16.42 13.84 -2.90
CA GLU A 354 17.33 14.58 -3.77
C GLU A 354 16.55 15.37 -4.82
N ALA A 355 15.60 14.71 -5.51
CA ALA A 355 14.71 15.37 -6.46
C ALA A 355 13.78 16.41 -5.80
N ALA A 356 13.39 16.21 -4.54
CA ALA A 356 12.55 17.16 -3.80
C ALA A 356 13.32 18.41 -3.35
N MET A 357 14.61 18.28 -3.05
CA MET A 357 15.46 19.39 -2.57
C MET A 357 16.00 20.26 -3.70
N ALA A 358 15.99 19.77 -4.94
CA ALA A 358 16.39 20.52 -6.13
C ALA A 358 15.25 20.62 -7.15
N PRO A 359 14.14 21.32 -6.82
CA PRO A 359 13.02 21.48 -7.73
C PRO A 359 13.39 22.37 -8.92
N ASP A 360 12.60 22.27 -10.00
CA ASP A 360 12.69 23.20 -11.12
C ASP A 360 12.21 24.60 -10.69
N PRO A 361 13.09 25.62 -10.65
CA PRO A 361 12.75 26.95 -10.16
C PRO A 361 11.76 27.69 -11.08
N GLU A 362 11.54 27.22 -12.32
CA GLU A 362 10.47 27.75 -13.18
C GLU A 362 9.08 27.26 -12.78
N LYS A 363 8.99 26.19 -11.97
CA LYS A 363 7.75 25.53 -11.59
C LYS A 363 7.41 25.66 -10.11
N VAL A 364 8.40 25.85 -9.26
CA VAL A 364 8.26 25.85 -7.79
C VAL A 364 9.03 27.02 -7.21
N ASP A 365 8.40 27.77 -6.31
CA ASP A 365 9.05 28.85 -5.58
C ASP A 365 10.14 28.29 -4.65
N VAL A 366 11.30 28.94 -4.65
CA VAL A 366 12.48 28.50 -3.89
C VAL A 366 13.04 29.58 -2.98
N ASP A 367 13.70 29.15 -1.91
CA ASP A 367 14.49 30.02 -1.02
C ASP A 367 15.81 30.48 -1.69
N PRO A 368 16.59 31.37 -1.05
CA PRO A 368 17.88 31.82 -1.60
C PRO A 368 18.92 30.71 -1.86
N ASN A 369 18.75 29.54 -1.24
CA ASN A 369 19.61 28.36 -1.40
C ASN A 369 19.05 27.35 -2.42
N GLY A 370 17.90 27.65 -3.04
CA GLY A 370 17.27 26.80 -4.05
C GLY A 370 16.32 25.73 -3.51
N HIS A 371 15.98 25.72 -2.22
CA HIS A 371 15.05 24.74 -1.65
C HIS A 371 13.59 25.17 -1.85
N PRO A 372 12.65 24.23 -2.02
CA PRO A 372 11.24 24.56 -2.22
C PRO A 372 10.62 25.31 -1.02
N LEU A 373 9.62 26.13 -1.29
CA LEU A 373 8.86 26.89 -0.30
C LEU A 373 7.38 26.49 -0.24
N GLY A 374 6.78 26.67 0.93
CA GLY A 374 5.34 26.58 1.15
C GLY A 374 4.74 25.23 0.76
N PHE A 375 3.67 25.27 -0.03
CA PHE A 375 3.02 24.07 -0.58
C PHE A 375 3.81 23.41 -1.72
N GLY A 376 4.89 24.05 -2.19
CA GLY A 376 5.84 23.47 -3.13
C GLY A 376 6.75 22.42 -2.49
N ILE A 377 6.88 22.39 -1.15
CA ILE A 377 7.71 21.44 -0.42
C ILE A 377 7.11 20.03 -0.51
N PRO A 378 7.80 19.06 -1.15
CA PRO A 378 7.28 17.71 -1.26
C PRO A 378 7.23 17.01 0.11
N ARG A 379 6.17 16.21 0.34
CA ARG A 379 5.94 15.52 1.62
C ARG A 379 7.11 14.65 2.09
N ILE A 380 7.89 14.10 1.16
CA ILE A 380 9.06 13.26 1.47
C ILE A 380 10.10 14.01 2.33
N MET A 381 10.24 15.34 2.17
CA MET A 381 11.15 16.13 2.99
C MET A 381 10.72 16.12 4.47
N PHE A 382 9.41 16.19 4.75
CA PHE A 382 8.90 16.15 6.13
C PHE A 382 8.99 14.76 6.73
N THR A 383 8.53 13.74 6.01
CA THR A 383 8.42 12.37 6.54
C THR A 383 9.78 11.70 6.67
N TYR A 384 10.70 11.93 5.73
CA TYR A 384 12.06 11.41 5.85
C TYR A 384 12.87 12.14 6.91
N LEU A 385 12.66 13.46 7.09
CA LEU A 385 13.24 14.18 8.23
C LEU A 385 12.77 13.57 9.56
N ASP A 386 11.46 13.37 9.74
CA ASP A 386 10.94 12.75 10.97
C ASP A 386 11.51 11.33 11.18
N TYR A 387 11.80 10.57 10.11
CA TYR A 387 12.48 9.28 10.19
C TYR A 387 13.91 9.43 10.75
N LEU A 388 14.69 10.38 10.23
CA LEU A 388 16.06 10.66 10.71
C LEU A 388 16.07 11.17 12.16
N LEU A 389 15.11 12.04 12.51
CA LEU A 389 15.02 12.63 13.84
C LEU A 389 14.71 11.60 14.94
N VAL A 390 14.16 10.42 14.62
CA VAL A 390 13.92 9.37 15.62
C VAL A 390 15.23 8.95 16.28
N GLU A 391 16.30 8.81 15.51
CA GLU A 391 17.62 8.45 16.03
C GLU A 391 18.30 9.63 16.72
N GLU A 392 18.29 10.82 16.09
CA GLU A 392 18.92 12.01 16.66
C GLU A 392 18.30 12.42 18.01
N MET A 393 16.99 12.20 18.18
CA MET A 393 16.25 12.55 19.39
C MET A 393 16.11 11.39 20.38
N ASN A 394 16.56 10.19 20.02
CA ASN A 394 16.34 8.96 20.79
C ASN A 394 14.86 8.76 21.17
N GLU A 395 13.97 8.76 20.17
CA GLU A 395 12.52 8.61 20.33
C GLU A 395 12.05 7.22 19.85
N PRO A 396 12.37 6.12 20.57
CA PRO A 396 12.13 4.77 20.11
C PRO A 396 10.63 4.39 19.99
N SER A 397 9.76 5.15 20.65
CA SER A 397 8.31 4.93 20.64
C SER A 397 7.59 5.66 19.51
N PHE A 398 8.29 6.48 18.72
CA PHE A 398 7.67 7.23 17.63
C PHE A 398 7.16 6.29 16.53
N THR A 399 5.95 6.59 16.05
CA THR A 399 5.29 5.87 14.95
C THR A 399 4.64 6.88 14.02
N PHE A 400 4.74 6.66 12.71
CA PHE A 400 4.02 7.51 11.77
C PHE A 400 2.51 7.27 11.86
N SER A 401 1.74 8.33 11.64
CA SER A 401 0.29 8.29 11.45
C SER A 401 -0.05 9.08 10.20
N TYR A 402 -1.23 8.86 9.61
CA TYR A 402 -1.62 9.58 8.40
C TYR A 402 -1.73 11.08 8.65
N ARG A 403 -0.80 11.82 8.06
CA ARG A 403 -0.75 13.29 8.09
C ARG A 403 -0.42 13.81 6.70
N THR A 404 -1.36 14.57 6.14
CA THR A 404 -1.32 14.98 4.72
C THR A 404 -1.37 16.49 4.55
N SER A 405 -1.49 17.23 5.65
CA SER A 405 -1.70 18.67 5.68
C SER A 405 -0.43 19.38 6.11
N ILE A 406 0.03 20.33 5.30
CA ILE A 406 1.12 21.23 5.68
C ILE A 406 0.52 22.33 6.55
N GLU A 407 1.12 22.52 7.71
CA GLU A 407 0.72 23.50 8.71
C GLU A 407 1.87 24.47 9.01
N HIS A 408 1.56 25.75 8.99
CA HIS A 408 2.48 26.81 9.40
C HIS A 408 2.52 26.88 10.93
N PHE A 409 3.70 26.87 11.54
CA PHE A 409 3.80 27.01 12.98
C PHE A 409 3.45 28.45 13.41
N SER A 410 4.05 29.45 12.76
CA SER A 410 3.59 30.85 12.85
C SER A 410 2.42 31.10 11.91
N PRO A 411 1.31 31.71 12.37
CA PRO A 411 0.12 31.89 11.55
C PRO A 411 0.32 32.94 10.44
N SER A 412 -0.38 32.75 9.32
CA SER A 412 -0.38 33.72 8.22
C SER A 412 -1.14 35.01 8.53
N LYS A 413 -2.10 35.00 9.46
CA LYS A 413 -2.75 36.21 9.97
C LYS A 413 -2.44 36.28 11.45
N GLU A 414 -1.63 37.26 11.84
CA GLU A 414 -1.43 37.58 13.26
C GLU A 414 -2.47 38.61 13.68
N ASP A 415 -3.09 38.41 14.84
CA ASP A 415 -3.76 39.51 15.53
C ASP A 415 -2.67 40.46 16.04
N VAL A 416 -2.43 41.52 15.26
CA VAL A 416 -1.37 42.52 15.49
C VAL A 416 -1.50 43.18 16.87
N GLU A 417 -2.71 43.19 17.47
CA GLU A 417 -2.96 43.74 18.81
C GLU A 417 -2.47 42.85 19.96
N HIS A 418 -2.14 41.58 19.70
CA HIS A 418 -1.70 40.60 20.72
C HIS A 418 -0.38 39.89 20.40
N ALA A 419 0.28 40.25 19.29
CA ALA A 419 1.59 39.71 18.95
C ALA A 419 2.67 40.26 19.90
N SER A 420 3.26 39.39 20.72
CA SER A 420 4.45 39.76 21.50
C SER A 420 5.64 39.94 20.56
N THR A 421 6.52 40.92 20.82
CA THR A 421 7.76 41.12 20.05
C THR A 421 8.66 39.87 20.02
N ALA A 422 8.49 38.94 20.96
CA ALA A 422 9.23 37.67 21.02
C ALA A 422 8.69 36.59 20.07
N THR A 423 7.51 36.76 19.48
CA THR A 423 6.86 35.75 18.61
C THR A 423 6.39 36.32 17.28
N HIS A 424 6.73 37.57 16.99
CA HIS A 424 6.32 38.26 15.77
C HIS A 424 7.29 37.93 14.63
N VAL A 425 6.74 37.44 13.52
CA VAL A 425 7.52 37.21 12.29
C VAL A 425 7.42 38.45 11.41
N GLN A 426 8.54 39.16 11.25
CA GLN A 426 8.61 40.40 10.48
C GLN A 426 8.73 40.11 8.98
N ASP A 427 9.68 39.25 8.62
CA ASP A 427 9.85 38.80 7.25
C ASP A 427 8.81 37.72 6.89
N ARG A 428 7.79 38.16 6.16
CA ARG A 428 6.65 37.33 5.76
C ARG A 428 7.04 36.20 4.81
N ASP A 429 8.17 36.29 4.13
CA ASP A 429 8.64 35.21 3.24
C ASP A 429 9.07 33.98 4.06
N LEU A 430 9.54 34.18 5.30
CA LEU A 430 9.95 33.10 6.22
C LEU A 430 8.80 32.18 6.63
N LEU A 431 7.55 32.63 6.51
CA LEU A 431 6.40 31.78 6.86
C LEU A 431 6.35 30.51 6.02
N ASN A 432 6.74 30.62 4.75
CA ASN A 432 6.74 29.51 3.80
C ASN A 432 8.04 28.70 3.83
N TRP A 433 9.01 29.05 4.68
CA TRP A 433 10.25 28.30 4.77
C TRP A 433 10.00 26.96 5.45
N PHE A 434 10.74 25.93 5.01
CA PHE A 434 10.68 24.60 5.62
C PHE A 434 10.83 24.65 7.14
N GLY A 435 11.65 25.56 7.68
CA GLY A 435 11.79 25.80 9.11
C GLY A 435 10.47 26.08 9.84
N ASN A 436 9.54 26.84 9.26
CA ASN A 436 8.28 27.19 9.91
C ASN A 436 7.13 26.21 9.59
N LEU A 437 7.36 25.17 8.80
CA LEU A 437 6.31 24.26 8.33
C LEU A 437 6.41 22.89 8.99
N ALA A 438 5.28 22.24 9.29
CA ALA A 438 5.24 20.83 9.66
C ALA A 438 4.12 20.11 8.91
N LEU A 439 4.27 18.79 8.78
CA LEU A 439 3.21 17.93 8.27
C LEU A 439 2.39 17.44 9.47
N VAL A 440 1.07 17.64 9.43
CA VAL A 440 0.11 17.26 10.49
C VAL A 440 -1.17 16.69 9.88
N THR A 441 -2.06 16.16 10.72
CA THR A 441 -3.37 15.70 10.25
C THR A 441 -4.27 16.86 9.85
N VAL A 442 -5.24 16.60 8.97
CA VAL A 442 -6.21 17.64 8.54
C VAL A 442 -6.99 18.18 9.73
N SER A 443 -7.37 17.31 10.69
CA SER A 443 -8.04 17.73 11.93
C SER A 443 -7.17 18.65 12.79
N THR A 444 -5.87 18.36 12.88
CA THR A 444 -4.91 19.20 13.62
C THR A 444 -4.71 20.55 12.94
N ASN A 445 -4.56 20.58 11.62
CA ASN A 445 -4.47 21.84 10.86
C ASN A 445 -5.73 22.69 11.09
N SER A 446 -6.93 22.11 10.91
CA SER A 446 -8.19 22.82 11.16
C SER A 446 -8.30 23.38 12.58
N LYS A 447 -7.75 22.70 13.59
CA LYS A 447 -7.72 23.16 14.99
C LYS A 447 -6.66 24.25 15.24
N PHE A 448 -5.57 24.24 14.47
CA PHE A 448 -4.44 25.15 14.61
C PHE A 448 -4.59 26.44 13.80
N SER A 449 -5.60 26.55 12.94
CA SER A 449 -5.82 27.73 12.12
C SER A 449 -5.82 29.00 12.98
N ASN A 450 -4.82 29.86 12.76
CA ASN A 450 -4.56 31.13 13.47
C ASN A 450 -4.07 31.03 14.92
N ASN A 451 -3.78 29.84 15.45
CA ASN A 451 -3.15 29.73 16.76
C ASN A 451 -1.73 30.31 16.72
N SER A 452 -1.32 30.92 17.82
CA SER A 452 0.06 31.37 18.03
C SER A 452 1.01 30.18 18.20
N PRO A 453 2.33 30.36 17.95
CA PRO A 453 3.35 29.34 18.22
C PRO A 453 3.27 28.76 19.64
N ARG A 454 2.97 29.59 20.64
CA ARG A 454 2.85 29.18 22.05
C ARG A 454 1.62 28.29 22.29
N GLU A 455 0.49 28.60 21.67
CA GLU A 455 -0.72 27.76 21.76
C GLU A 455 -0.53 26.41 21.07
N LYS A 456 0.15 26.40 19.91
CA LYS A 456 0.51 25.15 19.22
C LYS A 456 1.49 24.31 20.04
N ALA A 457 2.48 24.94 20.68
CA ALA A 457 3.41 24.26 21.58
C ALA A 457 2.72 23.62 22.80
N ASN A 458 1.61 24.18 23.28
CA ASN A 458 0.85 23.59 24.38
C ASN A 458 0.01 22.37 23.96
N ASN A 459 -0.20 22.12 22.66
CA ASN A 459 -0.96 20.98 22.16
C ASN A 459 -0.07 19.72 22.03
N ARG A 460 0.07 18.99 23.13
CA ARG A 460 0.85 17.73 23.20
C ARG A 460 0.41 16.66 22.18
N PRO A 461 -0.90 16.40 21.97
CA PRO A 461 -1.36 15.51 20.90
C PRO A 461 -0.81 15.85 19.51
N ALA A 462 -0.85 17.12 19.13
CA ALA A 462 -0.33 17.57 17.84
C ALA A 462 1.19 17.38 17.72
N ARG A 463 1.93 17.74 18.77
CA ARG A 463 3.40 17.59 18.83
C ARG A 463 3.87 16.17 18.61
N ARG A 464 3.14 15.18 19.15
CA ARG A 464 3.46 13.76 18.98
C ARG A 464 3.36 13.27 17.53
N GLN A 465 2.68 14.02 16.65
CA GLN A 465 2.53 13.63 15.25
C GLN A 465 3.81 13.85 14.43
N SER A 466 4.70 14.78 14.82
CA SER A 466 5.92 15.07 14.06
C SER A 466 7.03 15.50 15.01
N LEU A 467 8.20 14.86 14.88
CA LEU A 467 9.38 15.20 15.68
C LEU A 467 9.92 16.58 15.30
N LYS A 468 9.81 16.97 14.02
CA LYS A 468 10.06 18.35 13.60
C LYS A 468 9.18 19.35 14.36
N LEU A 469 7.88 19.08 14.46
CA LEU A 469 6.95 19.93 15.23
C LEU A 469 7.28 19.96 16.72
N GLU A 470 7.69 18.84 17.31
CA GLU A 470 8.17 18.78 18.69
C GLU A 470 9.40 19.69 18.91
N LEU A 471 10.35 19.71 17.98
CA LEU A 471 11.51 20.61 18.06
C LEU A 471 11.11 22.09 17.99
N MET A 472 10.17 22.44 17.11
CA MET A 472 9.62 23.81 17.04
C MET A 472 8.93 24.20 18.36
N ALA A 473 8.11 23.29 18.91
CA ALA A 473 7.41 23.49 20.17
C ALA A 473 8.37 23.70 21.35
N ARG A 474 9.41 22.87 21.49
CA ARG A 474 10.43 23.02 22.55
C ARG A 474 11.12 24.38 22.48
N ARG A 475 11.38 24.90 21.28
CA ARG A 475 11.97 26.23 21.08
C ARG A 475 11.01 27.33 21.52
N ALA A 476 9.75 27.26 21.10
CA ALA A 476 8.73 28.23 21.47
C ALA A 476 8.39 28.23 22.97
N GLU A 477 8.53 27.09 23.66
CA GLU A 477 8.37 26.99 25.12
C GLU A 477 9.48 27.71 25.91
N THR A 478 10.69 27.77 25.36
CA THR A 478 11.90 28.20 26.10
C THR A 478 12.31 29.64 25.86
N SER A 479 11.95 30.26 24.73
CA SER A 479 12.44 31.61 24.40
C SER A 479 11.46 32.42 23.54
N SER A 480 11.34 32.06 22.27
CA SER A 480 10.75 32.87 21.19
C SER A 480 10.42 31.98 20.00
N TRP A 481 9.68 32.53 19.05
CA TRP A 481 9.57 31.96 17.70
C TRP A 481 9.47 33.12 16.70
N ASN A 482 10.63 33.65 16.30
CA ASN A 482 10.76 34.82 15.42
C ASN A 482 11.56 34.48 14.14
N ASP A 483 11.91 35.48 13.34
CA ASP A 483 12.66 35.34 12.09
C ASP A 483 13.97 34.54 12.25
N ASP A 484 14.75 34.81 13.30
CA ASP A 484 16.03 34.13 13.57
C ASP A 484 15.81 32.67 13.97
N ASP A 485 14.78 32.39 14.77
CA ASP A 485 14.41 31.03 15.16
C ASP A 485 13.97 30.20 13.94
N ILE A 486 13.20 30.79 13.03
CA ILE A 486 12.76 30.14 11.79
C ILE A 486 13.95 29.82 10.89
N LYS A 487 14.87 30.77 10.69
CA LYS A 487 16.09 30.57 9.88
C LYS A 487 16.99 29.50 10.48
N ALA A 488 17.29 29.58 11.78
CA ALA A 488 18.11 28.60 12.47
C ALA A 488 17.49 27.19 12.43
N HIS A 489 16.17 27.08 12.62
CA HIS A 489 15.49 25.79 12.50
C HIS A 489 15.45 25.29 11.05
N HIS A 490 15.24 26.16 10.07
CA HIS A 490 15.33 25.82 8.65
C HIS A 490 16.69 25.21 8.31
N GLU A 491 17.77 25.93 8.62
CA GLU A 491 19.15 25.50 8.35
C GLU A 491 19.46 24.17 9.02
N LYS A 492 19.05 24.00 10.28
CA LYS A 492 19.24 22.74 11.00
C LYS A 492 18.51 21.57 10.31
N MET A 493 17.23 21.72 9.98
CA MET A 493 16.43 20.64 9.40
C MET A 493 16.87 20.30 7.96
N VAL A 494 17.21 21.31 7.16
CA VAL A 494 17.79 21.10 5.83
C VAL A 494 19.16 20.42 5.94
N GLY A 495 19.99 20.83 6.91
CA GLY A 495 21.29 20.22 7.16
C GLY A 495 21.19 18.73 7.50
N VAL A 496 20.20 18.31 8.29
CA VAL A 496 19.94 16.88 8.57
C VAL A 496 19.65 16.11 7.28
N LEU A 497 18.80 16.66 6.40
CA LEU A 497 18.48 16.04 5.11
C LEU A 497 19.69 15.98 4.17
N GLN A 498 20.47 17.06 4.08
CA GLN A 498 21.69 17.12 3.28
C GLN A 498 22.76 16.13 3.77
N ASN A 499 22.91 15.98 5.08
CA ASN A 499 23.82 14.99 5.67
C ASN A 499 23.41 13.56 5.29
N ALA A 500 22.11 13.25 5.31
CA ALA A 500 21.61 11.94 4.88
C ALA A 500 21.89 11.67 3.39
N LEU A 501 21.73 12.67 2.52
CA LEU A 501 22.10 12.56 1.10
C LEU A 501 23.60 12.32 0.90
N ALA A 502 24.45 12.95 1.72
CA ALA A 502 25.90 12.77 1.66
C ALA A 502 26.37 11.40 2.18
N GLN A 503 25.60 10.77 3.06
CA GLN A 503 25.90 9.48 3.70
C GLN A 503 25.13 8.30 3.08
N ARG A 504 24.78 8.42 1.79
CA ARG A 504 23.99 7.42 1.07
C ARG A 504 24.59 5.99 1.20
N PRO A 505 23.78 4.97 1.53
CA PRO A 505 24.25 3.61 1.81
C PRO A 505 24.69 2.81 0.58
#